data_AF-T1BXB7-F1
#
_entry.id   AF-T1BXB7-F1
#
_cell.length_a   1.000
_cell.length_b   1.000
_cell.length_c   1.000
_cell.angle_alpha   90.00
_cell.angle_beta   90.00
_cell.angle_gamma   90.00
#
_symmetry.space_group_name_H-M   'P 1'
#
loop_
_entity.id
_entity.type
_entity.pdbx_description
1 polymer ?
#
loop_
_entity_poly.entity_id
_entity_poly.type
_entity_poly.pdbx_seq_one_letter_code
_entity_poly.pdbx_strand_id
1 'polypeptide(L)'
;RIGGAENYVHAIDRALAPRGFESRLLSLVSELPEAAGPGETFLRVPPPTPRRYISDLRSDGPVARAIAQAIREFAPDLVHLHHFDAAFGEVAAALRTTDAPILFTAHDAELVCPNGQLVRPGSIICEGGIRPRCRFTGCPVGWGLPYELAQRAVFDRSVAPRIRAYL
;
A
#
# COMPACT_ATOMS: atom_id res chain seq x y z
N ARG A 1 -18.64 2.56 4.74
CA ARG A 1 -18.82 2.85 3.30
C ARG A 1 -17.73 2.09 2.58
N ILE A 2 -18.06 1.25 1.61
CA ILE A 2 -17.05 0.48 0.87
C ILE A 2 -16.41 1.40 -0.17
N GLY A 3 -15.08 1.53 -0.15
CA GLY A 3 -14.31 2.36 -1.08
C GLY A 3 -14.24 1.79 -2.50
N GLY A 4 -13.75 2.58 -3.46
CA GLY A 4 -13.58 2.14 -4.85
C GLY A 4 -12.60 0.97 -4.99
N ALA A 5 -11.47 1.03 -4.27
CA ALA A 5 -10.47 -0.03 -4.24
C ALA A 5 -11.01 -1.34 -3.63
N GLU A 6 -11.77 -1.26 -2.54
CA GLU A 6 -12.36 -2.44 -1.89
C GLU A 6 -13.33 -3.17 -2.82
N ASN A 7 -14.19 -2.44 -3.54
CA ASN A 7 -15.08 -3.03 -4.54
C ASN A 7 -14.31 -3.78 -5.64
N TYR A 8 -13.17 -3.24 -6.08
CA TYR A 8 -12.30 -3.89 -7.06
C TYR A 8 -11.72 -5.20 -6.50
N VAL A 9 -11.22 -5.20 -5.27
CA VAL A 9 -10.66 -6.40 -4.62
C VAL A 9 -11.71 -7.51 -4.49
N HIS A 10 -12.92 -7.18 -4.01
CA HIS A 10 -13.99 -8.17 -3.91
C HIS A 10 -14.48 -8.65 -5.29
N ALA A 11 -14.38 -7.82 -6.33
CA ALA A 11 -14.70 -8.24 -7.69
C ALA A 11 -13.68 -9.26 -8.22
N ILE A 12 -12.39 -9.09 -7.92
CA ILE A 12 -11.34 -10.06 -8.24
C ILE A 12 -11.62 -11.38 -7.51
N ASP A 13 -11.85 -11.34 -6.19
CA ASP A 13 -12.11 -12.55 -5.40
C ASP A 13 -13.29 -13.35 -5.97
N ARG A 14 -14.43 -12.70 -6.22
CA ARG A 14 -15.61 -13.34 -6.84
C ARG A 14 -15.33 -13.89 -8.23
N ALA A 15 -14.42 -13.30 -9.00
CA ALA A 15 -14.06 -13.79 -10.32
C ALA A 15 -13.10 -14.99 -10.24
N LEU A 16 -12.21 -15.03 -9.25
CA LEU A 16 -11.20 -16.06 -9.10
C LEU A 16 -11.73 -17.31 -8.37
N ALA A 17 -12.66 -17.17 -7.43
CA ALA A 17 -13.20 -18.29 -6.66
C ALA A 17 -13.81 -19.43 -7.53
N PRO A 18 -14.63 -19.16 -8.56
CA PRO A 18 -15.15 -20.21 -9.46
C PRO A 18 -14.06 -20.92 -10.29
N ARG A 19 -12.87 -20.33 -10.37
CA ARG A 19 -11.70 -20.90 -11.07
C ARG A 19 -10.82 -21.73 -10.12
N GLY A 20 -11.25 -21.93 -8.88
CA GLY A 20 -10.56 -22.75 -7.87
C GLY A 20 -9.46 -22.02 -7.11
N PHE A 21 -9.35 -20.70 -7.25
CA PHE A 21 -8.39 -19.91 -6.48
C PHE A 21 -8.99 -19.51 -5.12
N GLU A 22 -8.24 -19.75 -4.05
CA GLU A 22 -8.54 -19.20 -2.72
C GLU A 22 -7.86 -17.84 -2.55
N SER A 23 -8.57 -16.88 -1.97
CA SER A 23 -8.01 -15.58 -1.64
C SER A 23 -8.27 -15.24 -0.16
N ARG A 24 -7.37 -14.44 0.42
CA ARG A 24 -7.52 -13.84 1.74
C ARG A 24 -7.19 -12.36 1.64
N LEU A 25 -8.08 -11.53 2.17
CA LEU A 25 -7.89 -10.10 2.19
C LEU A 25 -7.31 -9.67 3.54
N LEU A 26 -6.15 -9.02 3.50
CA LEU A 26 -5.59 -8.35 4.68
C LEU A 26 -5.61 -6.84 4.45
N SER A 27 -6.38 -6.13 5.27
CA SER A 27 -6.59 -4.68 5.16
C SER A 27 -5.99 -3.95 6.35
N LEU A 28 -5.25 -2.87 6.08
CA LEU A 28 -4.76 -1.94 7.09
C LEU A 28 -5.78 -0.81 7.25
N VAL A 29 -6.33 -0.65 8.46
CA VAL A 29 -7.43 0.30 8.70
C VAL A 29 -7.17 1.16 9.92
N SER A 30 -7.64 2.41 9.91
CA SER A 30 -7.58 3.29 11.10
C SER A 30 -8.57 2.86 12.18
N GLU A 31 -9.72 2.34 11.75
CA GLU A 31 -10.83 1.89 12.57
C GLU A 31 -11.22 0.50 12.12
N LEU A 32 -11.41 -0.41 13.09
CA LEU A 32 -11.83 -1.77 12.78
C LEU A 32 -13.32 -1.75 12.37
N PRO A 33 -13.71 -2.52 11.34
CA PRO A 33 -15.11 -2.64 10.99
C PRO A 33 -15.88 -3.39 12.10
N GLU A 34 -17.20 -3.17 12.15
CA GLU A 34 -18.09 -3.87 13.09
C GLU A 34 -18.14 -5.38 12.84
N ALA A 35 -17.93 -5.80 11.60
CA ALA A 35 -17.87 -7.20 11.18
C ALA A 35 -16.84 -7.38 10.07
N ALA A 36 -16.20 -8.54 10.05
CA ALA A 36 -15.31 -8.98 8.98
C ALA A 36 -15.99 -10.04 8.12
N GLY A 37 -15.84 -9.96 6.80
CA GLY A 37 -16.29 -10.98 5.87
C GLY A 37 -15.45 -12.26 5.95
N PRO A 38 -15.91 -13.37 5.35
CA PRO A 38 -15.13 -14.60 5.28
C PRO A 38 -13.78 -14.37 4.59
N GLY A 39 -12.67 -14.68 5.29
CA GLY A 39 -11.33 -14.51 4.75
C GLY A 39 -10.78 -13.09 4.75
N GLU A 40 -11.46 -12.17 5.43
CA GLU A 40 -10.96 -10.83 5.68
C GLU A 40 -10.26 -10.76 7.04
N THR A 41 -9.10 -10.13 7.06
CA THR A 41 -8.33 -9.82 8.26
C THR A 41 -8.03 -8.33 8.28
N PHE A 42 -8.35 -7.67 9.38
CA PHE A 42 -8.13 -6.23 9.54
C PHE A 42 -7.06 -5.99 10.58
N LEU A 43 -6.01 -5.25 10.21
CA LEU A 43 -4.99 -4.79 11.12
C LEU A 43 -5.17 -3.29 11.36
N ARG A 44 -5.33 -2.93 12.63
CA ARG A 44 -5.47 -1.52 13.00
C ARG A 44 -4.12 -0.81 12.92
N VAL A 45 -4.07 0.28 12.17
CA VAL A 45 -2.93 1.21 12.10
C VAL A 45 -3.39 2.58 12.60
N PRO A 46 -2.74 3.21 13.60
CA PRO A 46 -3.11 4.53 14.07
C PRO A 46 -3.16 5.55 12.92
N PRO A 47 -3.98 6.62 12.99
CA PRO A 47 -4.02 7.63 11.94
C PRO A 47 -2.64 8.29 11.72
N PRO A 48 -2.37 8.81 10.51
CA PRO A 48 -1.10 9.46 10.18
C PRO A 48 -0.85 10.66 11.10
N THR A 49 0.24 10.57 11.86
CA THR A 49 0.78 11.67 12.68
C THR A 49 2.28 11.78 12.37
N PRO A 50 2.95 12.93 12.63
CA PRO A 50 4.39 13.04 12.42
C PRO A 50 5.20 11.96 13.15
N ARG A 51 4.75 11.56 14.35
CA ARG A 51 5.35 10.45 15.11
C ARG A 51 5.13 9.10 14.42
N ARG A 52 3.94 8.88 13.87
CA ARG A 52 3.65 7.68 13.09
C ARG A 52 4.53 7.60 11.85
N TYR A 53 4.73 8.68 11.09
CA TYR A 53 5.61 8.63 9.91
C TYR A 53 7.04 8.17 10.24
N ILE A 54 7.56 8.59 11.39
CA ILE A 54 8.88 8.12 11.86
C ILE A 54 8.81 6.64 12.28
N SER A 55 7.73 6.20 12.92
CA SER A 55 7.58 4.78 13.27
C SER A 55 7.33 3.88 12.06
N ASP A 56 6.62 4.36 11.03
CA ASP A 56 6.33 3.62 9.81
C ASP A 56 7.60 3.36 8.99
N LEU A 57 8.68 4.12 9.22
CA LEU A 57 10.00 3.82 8.68
C LEU A 57 10.72 2.67 9.42
N ARG A 58 10.23 2.25 10.60
CA ARG A 58 10.74 1.09 11.32
C ARG A 58 10.23 -0.19 10.65
N SER A 59 11.13 -1.15 10.51
CA SER A 59 10.94 -2.34 9.67
C SER A 59 10.67 -3.62 10.48
N ASP A 60 10.20 -3.50 11.73
CA ASP A 60 10.09 -4.61 12.67
C ASP A 60 8.96 -4.42 13.70
N GLY A 61 7.93 -3.65 13.34
CA GLY A 61 6.79 -3.36 14.21
C GLY A 61 5.75 -4.49 14.30
N PRO A 62 4.67 -4.26 15.09
CA PRO A 62 3.61 -5.23 15.28
C PRO A 62 2.79 -5.52 14.02
N VAL A 63 2.61 -4.54 13.12
CA VAL A 63 1.92 -4.74 11.83
C VAL A 63 2.76 -5.64 10.93
N ALA A 64 4.08 -5.44 10.88
CA ALA A 64 4.98 -6.29 10.12
C ALA A 64 4.91 -7.76 10.57
N ARG A 65 4.92 -7.99 11.89
CA ARG A 65 4.80 -9.34 12.46
C ARG A 65 3.45 -9.98 12.13
N ALA A 66 2.35 -9.23 12.23
CA ALA A 66 1.02 -9.71 11.94
C ALA A 66 0.85 -10.06 10.45
N ILE A 67 1.33 -9.21 9.53
CA ILE A 67 1.31 -9.51 8.09
C ILE A 67 2.17 -10.75 7.81
N ALA A 68 3.38 -10.82 8.37
CA ALA A 68 4.25 -11.99 8.16
C ALA A 68 3.65 -13.28 8.71
N GLN A 69 2.91 -13.21 9.81
CA GLN A 69 2.16 -14.34 10.36
C GLN A 69 1.02 -14.76 9.42
N ALA A 70 0.21 -13.81 8.96
CA ALA A 70 -0.87 -14.10 8.02
C ALA A 70 -0.35 -14.74 6.72
N ILE A 71 0.77 -14.25 6.20
CA ILE A 71 1.43 -14.86 5.02
C ILE A 71 1.90 -16.29 5.32
N ARG A 72 2.49 -16.56 6.49
CA ARG A 72 2.94 -17.92 6.86
C ARG A 72 1.78 -18.89 7.05
N GLU A 73 0.69 -18.43 7.67
CA GLU A 73 -0.48 -19.25 7.95
C GLU A 73 -1.27 -19.58 6.68
N PHE A 74 -1.44 -18.60 5.79
CA PHE A 74 -2.15 -18.79 4.53
C PHE A 74 -1.28 -19.45 3.46
N ALA A 75 0.04 -19.27 3.51
CA ALA A 75 1.02 -19.78 2.55
C ALA A 75 0.64 -19.49 1.07
N PRO A 76 0.48 -18.21 0.69
CA PRO A 76 0.01 -17.84 -0.65
C PRO A 76 1.04 -18.13 -1.75
N ASP A 77 0.55 -18.54 -2.92
CA ASP A 77 1.34 -18.63 -4.15
C ASP A 77 1.61 -17.26 -4.80
N LEU A 78 0.82 -16.24 -4.44
CA LEU A 78 0.91 -14.88 -4.97
C LEU A 78 0.45 -13.86 -3.93
N VAL A 79 1.16 -12.75 -3.81
CA VAL A 79 0.71 -11.59 -3.02
C VAL A 79 0.24 -10.49 -3.97
N HIS A 80 -1.03 -10.09 -3.87
CA HIS A 80 -1.59 -8.98 -4.64
C HIS A 80 -1.73 -7.73 -3.77
N LEU A 81 -0.91 -6.72 -4.05
CA LEU A 81 -0.93 -5.42 -3.38
C LEU A 81 -1.77 -4.41 -4.18
N HIS A 82 -2.63 -3.67 -3.49
CA HIS A 82 -3.55 -2.72 -4.11
C HIS A 82 -3.26 -1.26 -3.75
N HIS A 83 -2.58 -1.00 -2.64
CA HIS A 83 -2.24 0.34 -2.21
C HIS A 83 -1.03 0.28 -1.29
N PHE A 84 -0.24 1.36 -1.21
CA PHE A 84 1.06 1.33 -0.54
C PHE A 84 1.42 2.63 0.17
N ASP A 85 0.45 3.22 0.86
CA ASP A 85 0.59 4.48 1.61
C ASP A 85 0.81 4.26 3.13
N ALA A 86 0.07 3.32 3.72
CA ALA A 86 -0.03 3.14 5.15
C ALA A 86 0.90 2.05 5.69
N ALA A 87 1.55 2.32 6.82
CA ALA A 87 2.46 1.40 7.52
C ALA A 87 3.56 0.85 6.60
N PHE A 88 4.01 1.68 5.67
CA PHE A 88 4.81 1.30 4.53
C PHE A 88 6.05 0.45 4.88
N GLY A 89 6.84 0.86 5.88
CA GLY A 89 8.06 0.14 6.25
C GLY A 89 7.75 -1.19 6.93
N GLU A 90 6.62 -1.29 7.62
CA GLU A 90 6.14 -2.53 8.20
C GLU A 90 5.64 -3.51 7.13
N VAL A 91 4.89 -3.02 6.12
CA VAL A 91 4.48 -3.85 4.97
C VAL A 91 5.69 -4.30 4.17
N ALA A 92 6.60 -3.38 3.82
CA ALA A 92 7.83 -3.72 3.12
C ALA A 92 8.69 -4.73 3.90
N ALA A 93 8.69 -4.65 5.23
CA ALA A 93 9.38 -5.63 6.07
C ALA A 93 8.75 -7.01 6.03
N ALA A 94 7.42 -7.10 6.14
CA ALA A 94 6.72 -8.38 6.06
C ALA A 94 6.89 -9.03 4.68
N LEU A 95 6.84 -8.25 3.61
CA LEU A 95 7.03 -8.76 2.25
C LEU A 95 8.44 -9.28 1.97
N ARG A 96 9.44 -8.90 2.77
CA ARG A 96 10.79 -9.49 2.70
C ARG A 96 10.85 -10.91 3.28
N THR A 97 9.88 -11.32 4.09
CA THR A 97 9.89 -12.65 4.74
C THR A 97 9.16 -13.73 3.93
N THR A 98 8.65 -13.40 2.74
CA THR A 98 8.00 -14.36 1.84
C THR A 98 8.82 -14.53 0.57
N ASP A 99 8.68 -15.67 -0.08
CA ASP A 99 9.23 -15.92 -1.43
C ASP A 99 8.18 -15.79 -2.52
N ALA A 100 6.91 -15.61 -2.14
CA ALA A 100 5.82 -15.46 -3.09
C ALA A 100 6.06 -14.23 -4.00
N PRO A 101 5.78 -14.35 -5.32
CA PRO A 101 5.80 -13.23 -6.22
C PRO A 101 4.78 -12.17 -5.81
N ILE A 102 5.07 -10.92 -6.14
CA ILE A 102 4.21 -9.77 -5.81
C ILE A 102 3.61 -9.21 -7.10
N LEU A 103 2.29 -9.11 -7.13
CA LEU A 103 1.51 -8.38 -8.12
C LEU A 103 1.08 -7.05 -7.50
N PHE A 104 1.25 -5.94 -8.21
CA PHE A 104 0.84 -4.63 -7.72
C PHE A 104 -0.18 -4.01 -8.67
N THR A 105 -1.33 -3.59 -8.13
CA THR A 105 -2.31 -2.76 -8.85
C THR A 105 -2.24 -1.33 -8.33
N ALA A 106 -2.03 -0.36 -9.22
CA ALA A 106 -2.04 1.05 -8.86
C ALA A 106 -3.48 1.60 -8.94
N HIS A 107 -4.10 1.91 -7.80
CA HIS A 107 -5.43 2.53 -7.78
C HIS A 107 -5.41 4.05 -7.99
N ASP A 108 -4.25 4.67 -7.78
CA ASP A 108 -4.02 6.10 -7.91
C ASP A 108 -2.54 6.37 -8.27
N ALA A 109 -2.19 7.66 -8.37
CA ALA A 109 -0.84 8.07 -8.71
C ALA A 109 0.06 8.32 -7.48
N GLU A 110 -0.31 7.86 -6.28
CA GLU A 110 0.41 8.22 -5.03
C GLU A 110 1.86 7.73 -5.02
N LEU A 111 2.15 6.57 -5.63
CA LEU A 111 3.53 6.06 -5.78
C LEU A 111 4.46 6.96 -6.61
N VAL A 112 3.89 7.84 -7.43
CA VAL A 112 4.64 8.71 -8.35
C VAL A 112 4.30 10.19 -8.16
N CYS A 113 3.39 10.53 -7.24
CA CYS A 113 2.90 11.87 -7.05
C CYS A 113 2.44 12.09 -5.60
N PRO A 114 3.06 13.02 -4.83
CA PRO A 114 2.70 13.22 -3.42
C PRO A 114 1.28 13.70 -3.16
N ASN A 115 0.58 14.21 -4.18
CA ASN A 115 -0.83 14.61 -4.07
C ASN A 115 -1.77 13.66 -4.83
N GLY A 116 -1.25 12.58 -5.42
CA GLY A 116 -2.02 11.56 -6.15
C GLY A 116 -2.67 12.03 -7.46
N GLN A 117 -2.51 13.30 -7.88
CA GLN A 117 -3.29 13.85 -9.00
C GLN A 117 -2.53 13.90 -10.33
N LEU A 118 -1.20 13.94 -10.32
CA LEU A 118 -0.37 14.23 -11.52
C LEU A 118 -0.78 15.53 -12.26
N VAL A 119 -1.45 16.45 -11.58
CA VAL A 119 -1.89 17.74 -12.11
C VAL A 119 -1.40 18.85 -11.17
N ARG A 120 -0.72 19.83 -11.74
CA ARG A 120 -0.24 21.03 -11.06
C ARG A 120 -1.33 22.11 -11.03
N PRO A 121 -1.21 23.15 -10.18
CA PRO A 121 -2.09 24.30 -10.23
C PRO A 121 -2.20 24.88 -11.65
N GLY A 122 -3.41 25.29 -12.03
CA GLY A 122 -3.72 25.73 -13.40
C GLY A 122 -3.99 24.58 -14.38
N SER A 123 -4.31 23.38 -13.88
CA SER A 123 -4.66 22.21 -14.70
C SER A 123 -3.53 21.74 -15.62
N ILE A 124 -2.28 21.98 -15.21
CA ILE A 124 -1.12 21.63 -16.02
C ILE A 124 -0.70 20.19 -15.70
N ILE A 125 -0.71 19.32 -16.70
CA ILE A 125 -0.26 17.93 -16.56
C ILE A 125 1.19 17.90 -16.04
N CYS A 126 1.45 17.01 -15.09
CA CYS A 126 2.75 16.72 -14.53
C CYS A 126 3.28 15.42 -15.11
N GLU A 127 4.57 15.38 -15.44
CA GLU A 127 5.26 14.15 -15.85
C GLU A 127 5.46 13.15 -14.69
N GLY A 128 5.05 13.53 -13.47
CA GLY A 128 5.16 12.71 -12.27
C GLY A 128 6.58 12.63 -11.70
N GLY A 129 6.74 11.67 -10.79
CA GLY A 129 7.93 11.46 -9.98
C GLY A 129 7.90 12.29 -8.69
N ILE A 130 8.09 11.61 -7.56
CA ILE A 130 8.27 12.24 -6.25
C ILE A 130 9.70 12.81 -6.19
N ARG A 131 9.82 14.14 -6.19
CA ARG A 131 11.11 14.85 -6.21
C ARG A 131 11.07 16.10 -5.33
N PRO A 132 12.20 16.62 -4.84
CA PRO A 132 12.24 17.87 -4.06
C PRO A 132 11.55 19.06 -4.75
N ARG A 133 11.57 19.09 -6.09
CA ARG A 133 10.86 20.11 -6.89
C ARG A 133 9.36 20.23 -6.58
N CYS A 134 8.72 19.18 -6.09
CA CYS A 134 7.27 19.17 -5.83
C CYS A 134 6.87 20.30 -4.85
N ARG A 135 7.75 20.66 -3.91
CA ARG A 135 7.55 21.79 -2.98
C ARG A 135 7.45 23.16 -3.67
N PHE A 136 8.04 23.31 -4.85
CA PHE A 136 8.11 24.57 -5.59
C PHE A 136 7.12 24.65 -6.76
N THR A 137 6.34 23.58 -7.01
CA THR A 137 5.36 23.52 -8.10
C THR A 137 3.97 24.06 -7.73
N GLY A 138 3.77 24.52 -6.49
CA GLY A 138 2.48 24.98 -5.98
C GLY A 138 1.49 23.84 -5.64
N CYS A 139 1.90 22.58 -5.77
CA CYS A 139 1.09 21.44 -5.35
C CYS A 139 0.92 21.40 -3.82
N PRO A 140 -0.26 20.99 -3.30
CA PRO A 140 -0.51 20.89 -1.86
C PRO A 140 0.15 19.62 -1.26
N VAL A 141 1.47 19.55 -1.31
CA VAL A 141 2.27 18.38 -0.84
C VAL A 141 2.63 18.47 0.65
N GLY A 142 2.26 19.57 1.32
CA GLY A 142 2.41 19.79 2.76
C GLY A 142 3.83 19.57 3.31
N TRP A 143 3.92 19.25 4.61
CA TRP A 143 5.14 18.81 5.28
C TRP A 143 5.42 17.30 5.09
N GLY A 144 4.56 16.58 4.35
CA GLY A 144 4.67 15.15 4.11
C GLY A 144 5.72 14.77 3.07
N LEU A 145 6.20 15.70 2.24
CA LEU A 145 7.14 15.40 1.14
C LEU A 145 8.42 14.64 1.57
N PRO A 146 9.08 14.93 2.71
CA PRO A 146 10.22 14.11 3.15
C PRO A 146 9.84 12.66 3.44
N TYR A 147 8.64 12.42 3.99
CA TYR A 147 8.13 11.07 4.22
C TYR A 147 7.85 10.37 2.89
N GLU A 148 7.16 11.03 1.95
CA GLU A 148 6.90 10.50 0.60
C GLU A 148 8.19 10.16 -0.17
N LEU A 149 9.22 10.99 -0.03
CA LEU A 149 10.54 10.73 -0.61
C LEU A 149 11.20 9.49 0.02
N ALA A 150 11.12 9.34 1.35
CA ALA A 150 11.65 8.18 2.04
C ALA A 150 10.88 6.89 1.69
N GLN A 151 9.54 6.98 1.64
CA GLN A 151 8.64 5.93 1.22
C GLN A 151 8.99 5.45 -0.19
N ARG A 152 9.13 6.39 -1.14
CA ARG A 152 9.54 6.10 -2.51
C ARG A 152 10.89 5.38 -2.56
N ALA A 153 11.89 5.87 -1.83
CA ALA A 153 13.22 5.30 -1.83
C ALA A 153 13.22 3.85 -1.32
N VAL A 154 12.46 3.56 -0.26
CA VAL A 154 12.36 2.19 0.26
C VAL A 154 11.52 1.30 -0.67
N PHE A 155 10.50 1.84 -1.36
CA PHE A 155 9.68 1.09 -2.32
C PHE A 155 10.56 0.58 -3.45
N ASP A 156 11.30 1.50 -4.07
CA ASP A 156 12.22 1.22 -5.16
C ASP A 156 13.30 0.21 -4.75
N ARG A 157 13.75 0.26 -3.50
CA ARG A 157 14.79 -0.65 -2.98
C ARG A 157 14.26 -2.04 -2.62
N SER A 158 13.08 -2.13 -2.01
CA SER A 158 12.67 -3.34 -1.27
C SER A 158 11.49 -4.08 -1.90
N VAL A 159 10.63 -3.37 -2.62
CA VAL A 159 9.35 -3.90 -3.11
C VAL A 159 9.35 -3.94 -4.63
N ALA A 160 9.72 -2.84 -5.29
CA ALA A 160 9.76 -2.74 -6.75
C ALA A 160 10.55 -3.88 -7.44
N PRO A 161 11.71 -4.34 -6.93
CA PRO A 161 12.45 -5.43 -7.57
C PRO A 161 11.77 -6.79 -7.47
N ARG A 162 10.78 -6.93 -6.57
CA ARG A 162 10.02 -8.16 -6.33
C ARG A 162 8.67 -8.17 -7.05
N ILE A 163 8.23 -7.01 -7.54
CA ILE A 163 7.01 -6.90 -8.34
C ILE A 163 7.25 -7.57 -9.70
N ARG A 164 6.39 -8.53 -10.03
CA ARG A 164 6.47 -9.26 -11.31
C ARG A 164 5.60 -8.63 -12.40
N ALA A 165 4.55 -7.91 -12.02
CA ALA A 165 3.70 -7.17 -12.95
C ALA A 165 3.03 -5.98 -12.24
N TYR A 166 2.78 -4.92 -13.02
CA TYR A 166 1.95 -3.79 -12.66
C TYR A 166 0.63 -3.90 -13.42
N LEU A 167 -0.49 -3.72 -12.73
CA LEU A 167 -1.83 -3.65 -13.31
C LEU A 167 -2.45 -2.27 -13.08
#